data_AF-A0A7R7BSN8-F1
#
_entry.id   AF-A0A7R7BSN8-F1
#
_cell.length_a   1.000
_cell.length_b   1.000
_cell.length_c   1.000
_cell.angle_alpha   90.00
_cell.angle_beta   90.00
_cell.angle_gamma   90.00
#
_symmetry.space_group_name_H-M   'P 1'
#
loop_
_entity.id
_entity.type
_entity.pdbx_description
1 polymer ?
#
loop_
_entity_poly.entity_id
_entity_poly.type
_entity_poly.pdbx_seq_one_letter_code
_entity_poly.pdbx_strand_id
1 'polypeptide(L)'
;MSRYELTDFEWRVIEPLLPNKPRGVPRVDDRRVLNGIFWVLRSGAPWRDLPERYGPRTTCYNRIVRWRKAGVWDRLMDAISAAHDSAIQMIDSTSIRAHQQAATAKGGPDHFLGRSRGGLTTKIHVVVDAQGPPIRLGLTAGQTHDGQIVDRLLDHLRPRTIVLADKA
;
A
#
# COMPACT_ATOMS: atom_id res chain seq x y z
N MET A 1 -3.32 23.87 4.96
CA MET A 1 -2.58 22.60 4.92
C MET A 1 -2.32 22.24 3.46
N SER A 2 -1.08 21.93 3.08
CA SER A 2 -0.78 21.49 1.71
C SER A 2 -1.46 20.13 1.46
N ARG A 3 -2.27 20.02 0.40
CA ARG A 3 -3.08 18.83 0.04
C ARG A 3 -2.31 17.50 0.06
N TYR A 4 -0.99 17.57 -0.10
CA TYR A 4 -0.15 16.42 -0.39
C TYR A 4 0.85 16.08 0.73
N GLU A 5 0.94 16.92 1.75
CA GLU A 5 1.98 16.80 2.78
C GLU A 5 1.43 16.19 4.06
N LEU A 6 2.30 15.47 4.76
CA LEU A 6 2.03 14.98 6.08
C LEU A 6 1.85 16.14 7.05
N THR A 7 0.77 16.08 7.80
CA THR A 7 0.55 16.91 8.98
C THR A 7 1.62 16.61 10.04
N ASP A 8 1.83 17.52 10.99
CA ASP A 8 2.75 17.27 12.10
C ASP A 8 2.31 16.07 12.96
N PHE A 9 1.00 15.87 13.08
CA PHE A 9 0.45 14.72 13.78
C PHE A 9 0.80 13.41 13.07
N GLU A 10 0.49 13.28 11.77
CA GLU A 10 0.83 12.08 10.99
C GLU A 10 2.34 11.83 10.98
N TRP A 11 3.16 12.89 10.89
CA TRP A 11 4.60 12.76 10.95
C TRP A 11 5.07 12.18 12.29
N ARG A 12 4.56 12.66 13.42
CA ARG A 12 4.89 12.13 14.75
C ARG A 12 4.52 10.65 14.91
N VAL A 13 3.48 10.18 14.23
CA VAL A 13 3.09 8.76 14.20
C VAL A 13 4.04 7.95 13.34
N ILE A 14 4.41 8.46 12.15
CA ILE A 14 5.22 7.73 11.16
C ILE A 14 6.70 7.70 11.53
N GLU A 15 7.28 8.82 11.97
CA GLU A 15 8.71 8.99 12.26
C GLU A 15 9.33 7.87 13.11
N PRO A 16 8.75 7.46 14.26
CA PRO A 16 9.34 6.40 15.09
C PRO A 16 9.30 5.01 14.43
N LEU A 17 8.46 4.81 13.42
CA LEU A 17 8.32 3.54 12.70
C LEU A 17 9.32 3.41 11.54
N LEU A 18 10.03 4.50 11.21
CA LEU A 18 10.97 4.52 10.09
C LEU A 18 12.28 3.77 10.43
N PRO A 19 12.90 3.10 9.45
CA PRO A 19 14.12 2.34 9.70
C PRO A 19 15.28 3.27 10.07
N ASN A 20 15.80 3.12 11.30
CA ASN A 20 16.86 3.94 11.87
C ASN A 20 18.24 3.26 11.82
N LYS A 21 18.85 3.16 10.63
CA LYS A 21 20.26 2.73 10.47
C LYS A 21 20.96 3.48 9.33
N PRO A 22 21.55 4.66 9.57
CA PRO A 22 22.47 5.25 8.59
C PRO A 22 23.73 4.37 8.50
N ARG A 23 24.10 3.96 7.29
CA ARG A 23 25.40 3.34 7.02
C ARG A 23 26.17 4.26 6.07
N GLY A 24 27.25 4.87 6.56
CA GLY A 24 28.13 5.75 5.79
C GLY A 24 27.56 7.14 5.51
N VAL A 25 26.55 7.24 4.64
CA VAL A 25 26.03 8.53 4.16
C VAL A 25 24.95 9.08 5.10
N PRO A 26 25.01 10.37 5.47
CA PRO A 26 23.96 11.04 6.23
C PRO A 26 22.59 10.84 5.59
N ARG A 27 21.60 10.56 6.43
CA ARG A 27 20.26 10.28 5.97
C ARG A 27 19.59 11.57 5.49
N VAL A 28 19.12 11.56 4.24
CA VAL A 28 18.27 12.63 3.71
C VAL A 28 16.98 12.70 4.53
N ASP A 29 16.54 13.92 4.86
CA ASP A 29 15.27 14.21 5.54
C ASP A 29 14.12 13.33 5.02
N ASP A 30 13.66 12.44 5.88
CA ASP A 30 12.64 11.45 5.56
C ASP A 30 11.27 12.09 5.36
N ARG A 31 10.93 13.15 6.12
CA ARG A 31 9.65 13.83 5.98
C ARG A 31 9.56 14.49 4.62
N ARG A 32 10.61 15.20 4.21
CA ARG A 32 10.67 15.81 2.87
C ARG A 32 10.54 14.76 1.76
N VAL A 33 11.23 13.62 1.90
CA VAL A 33 11.18 12.54 0.90
C VAL A 33 9.80 11.88 0.85
N LEU A 34 9.17 11.61 2.00
CA LEU A 34 7.81 11.06 2.06
C LEU A 34 6.79 12.02 1.46
N ASN A 35 6.89 13.31 1.77
CA ASN A 35 6.03 14.33 1.15
C ASN A 35 6.19 14.37 -0.38
N GLY A 36 7.41 14.23 -0.90
CA GLY A 36 7.63 14.10 -2.34
C GLY A 36 7.00 12.84 -2.95
N ILE A 37 7.09 11.70 -2.26
CA ILE A 37 6.43 10.46 -2.66
C ILE A 37 4.91 10.63 -2.67
N PHE A 38 4.32 11.15 -1.59
CA PHE A 38 2.88 11.33 -1.49
C PHE A 38 2.34 12.35 -2.47
N TRP A 39 3.09 13.40 -2.79
CA TRP A 39 2.73 14.33 -3.85
C TRP A 39 2.57 13.61 -5.18
N VAL A 40 3.52 12.77 -5.59
CA VAL A 40 3.42 11.97 -6.83
C VAL A 40 2.25 11.00 -6.78
N LEU A 41 2.11 10.23 -5.69
CA LEU A 41 1.07 9.21 -5.58
C LEU A 41 -0.35 9.79 -5.52
N ARG A 42 -0.54 10.94 -4.87
CA ARG A 42 -1.86 11.59 -4.74
C ARG A 42 -2.24 12.45 -5.95
N SER A 43 -1.25 13.01 -6.67
CA SER A 43 -1.50 13.82 -7.87
C SER A 43 -1.58 12.99 -9.15
N GLY A 44 -0.90 11.84 -9.19
CA GLY A 44 -0.73 11.05 -10.41
C GLY A 44 0.26 11.65 -11.41
N ALA A 45 0.96 12.74 -11.08
CA ALA A 45 1.94 13.37 -11.95
C ALA A 45 3.16 12.45 -12.18
N PRO A 46 3.84 12.53 -13.33
CA PRO A 46 5.04 11.74 -13.56
C PRO A 46 6.16 12.18 -12.62
N TRP A 47 7.04 11.26 -12.23
CA TRP A 47 8.20 11.57 -11.36
C TRP A 47 9.10 12.69 -11.87
N ARG A 48 9.08 12.98 -13.18
CA ARG A 48 9.85 14.06 -13.80
C ARG A 48 9.36 15.44 -13.39
N ASP A 49 8.10 15.54 -12.99
CA ASP A 49 7.43 16.79 -12.61
C ASP A 49 7.39 16.99 -11.10
N LEU A 50 8.13 16.15 -10.34
CA LEU A 50 8.26 16.31 -8.90
C LEU A 50 8.83 17.69 -8.58
N PRO A 51 8.16 18.51 -7.74
CA PRO A 51 8.65 19.82 -7.38
C PRO A 51 10.02 19.78 -6.69
N GLU A 52 10.92 20.69 -7.07
CA GLU A 52 12.31 20.74 -6.60
C GLU A 52 12.43 20.86 -5.07
N ARG A 53 11.44 21.43 -4.39
CA ARG A 53 11.37 21.53 -2.91
C ARG A 53 11.46 20.17 -2.21
N TYR A 54 11.09 19.08 -2.88
CA TYR A 54 11.19 17.71 -2.34
C TYR A 54 12.56 17.07 -2.60
N GLY A 55 13.45 17.76 -3.33
CA GLY A 55 14.76 17.27 -3.72
C GLY A 55 14.73 16.42 -4.99
N PRO A 56 15.84 15.73 -5.31
CA PRO A 56 15.95 14.97 -6.54
C PRO A 56 14.91 13.86 -6.65
N ARG A 57 14.21 13.78 -7.79
CA ARG A 57 13.21 12.73 -8.07
C ARG A 57 13.76 11.31 -7.89
N THR A 58 15.03 11.11 -8.21
CA THR A 58 15.72 9.82 -8.05
C THR A 58 15.83 9.42 -6.59
N THR A 59 15.98 10.38 -5.66
CA THR A 59 15.99 10.10 -4.22
C THR A 59 14.63 9.59 -3.74
N CYS A 60 13.53 10.26 -4.12
CA CYS A 60 12.18 9.84 -3.76
C CYS A 60 11.83 8.48 -4.37
N TYR A 61 12.11 8.29 -5.67
CA TYR A 61 11.88 7.02 -6.36
C TYR A 61 12.70 5.87 -5.76
N ASN A 62 13.99 6.07 -5.53
CA ASN A 62 14.85 5.04 -4.93
C ASN A 62 14.43 4.74 -3.49
N ARG A 63 13.82 5.70 -2.79
CA ARG A 63 13.29 5.47 -1.44
C ARG A 63 12.10 4.53 -1.48
N ILE A 64 11.06 4.85 -2.26
CA ILE A 64 9.85 4.01 -2.35
C ILE A 64 10.20 2.58 -2.79
N VAL A 65 11.08 2.43 -3.78
CA VAL A 65 11.51 1.10 -4.26
C VAL A 65 12.29 0.32 -3.18
N ARG A 66 13.27 0.94 -2.52
CA ARG A 66 14.06 0.26 -1.47
C ARG A 66 13.20 -0.13 -0.28
N TRP A 67 12.30 0.75 0.15
CA TRP A 67 11.40 0.49 1.28
C TRP A 67 10.37 -0.58 0.97
N ARG A 68 9.89 -0.66 -0.28
CA ARG A 68 9.07 -1.78 -0.74
C ARG A 68 9.83 -3.10 -0.67
N LYS A 69 11.06 -3.15 -1.18
CA LYS A 69 11.89 -4.37 -1.10
C LYS A 69 12.23 -4.77 0.34
N ALA A 70 12.33 -3.81 1.25
CA ALA A 70 12.67 -4.03 2.66
C ALA A 70 11.45 -4.21 3.59
N GLY A 71 10.23 -4.31 3.03
CA GLY A 71 8.98 -4.46 3.80
C GLY A 71 8.73 -3.32 4.78
N VAL A 72 9.22 -2.10 4.50
CA VAL A 72 9.02 -0.94 5.39
C VAL A 72 7.58 -0.43 5.28
N TRP A 73 7.02 -0.42 4.08
CA TRP A 73 5.63 0.00 3.86
C TRP A 73 4.64 -0.95 4.53
N ASP A 74 4.88 -2.26 4.43
CA ASP A 74 4.03 -3.28 5.07
C ASP A 74 4.04 -3.10 6.60
N ARG A 75 5.22 -2.93 7.20
CA ARG A 75 5.33 -2.67 8.65
C ARG A 75 4.71 -1.35 9.09
N LEU A 76 4.82 -0.30 8.28
CA LEU A 76 4.15 0.98 8.54
C LEU A 76 2.63 0.80 8.55
N MET A 77 2.10 0.10 7.54
CA MET A 77 0.69 -0.24 7.45
C MET A 77 0.24 -1.05 8.67
N ASP A 78 0.97 -2.11 9.01
CA ASP A 78 0.67 -2.98 10.16
C ASP A 78 0.63 -2.19 11.48
N ALA A 79 1.61 -1.31 11.71
CA ALA A 79 1.69 -0.52 12.93
C ALA A 79 0.55 0.51 13.04
N ILE A 80 0.20 1.18 11.94
CA ILE A 80 -0.90 2.15 11.91
C ILE A 80 -2.24 1.43 12.10
N SER A 81 -2.45 0.31 11.40
CA SER A 81 -3.65 -0.53 11.54
C SER A 81 -3.79 -1.10 12.95
N ALA A 82 -2.70 -1.57 13.58
CA ALA A 82 -2.76 -2.14 14.92
C ALA A 82 -3.09 -1.10 16.01
N ALA A 83 -2.72 0.17 15.80
CA ALA A 83 -3.11 1.26 16.68
C ALA A 83 -4.58 1.67 16.52
N HIS A 84 -5.22 1.26 15.42
CA HIS A 84 -6.62 1.59 15.14
C HIS A 84 -7.53 0.45 15.64
N ASP A 85 -8.38 0.75 16.63
CA ASP A 85 -9.42 -0.17 17.07
C ASP A 85 -10.69 0.07 16.26
N SER A 86 -11.02 -0.87 15.36
CA SER A 86 -12.33 -0.86 14.70
C SER A 86 -13.16 -2.07 15.10
N ALA A 87 -14.31 -1.78 15.73
CA ALA A 87 -15.32 -2.78 16.05
C ALA A 87 -16.02 -3.35 14.81
N ILE A 88 -15.99 -2.62 13.69
CA ILE A 88 -16.59 -3.02 12.42
C ILE A 88 -15.51 -3.00 11.34
N GLN A 89 -15.40 -4.08 10.58
CA GLN A 89 -14.50 -4.15 9.42
C GLN A 89 -15.31 -4.62 8.20
N MET A 90 -14.95 -4.10 7.03
CA MET A 90 -15.59 -4.47 5.78
C MET A 90 -14.55 -5.12 4.87
N ILE A 91 -14.95 -6.12 4.10
CA ILE A 91 -14.08 -6.76 3.10
C ILE A 91 -14.75 -6.70 1.73
N ASP A 92 -13.98 -6.29 0.74
CA ASP A 92 -14.37 -6.30 -0.67
C ASP A 92 -13.15 -6.57 -1.56
N SER A 93 -13.40 -6.95 -2.81
CA SER A 93 -12.36 -7.17 -3.81
C SER A 93 -12.67 -6.50 -5.14
N THR A 94 -11.61 -6.12 -5.85
CA THR A 94 -11.73 -5.56 -7.20
C THR A 94 -10.70 -6.15 -8.14
N SER A 95 -11.11 -6.41 -9.38
CA SER A 95 -10.23 -6.97 -10.41
C SER A 95 -9.71 -5.87 -11.32
N ILE A 96 -8.39 -5.72 -11.37
CA ILE A 96 -7.70 -4.71 -12.18
C ILE A 96 -7.02 -5.41 -13.37
N ARG A 97 -7.27 -4.89 -14.57
CA ARG A 97 -6.61 -5.38 -15.79
C ARG A 97 -5.12 -5.04 -15.77
N ALA A 98 -4.30 -6.02 -16.09
CA ALA A 98 -2.87 -5.82 -16.27
C ALA A 98 -2.61 -4.86 -17.44
N HIS A 99 -1.71 -3.90 -17.23
CA HIS A 99 -1.21 -3.11 -18.35
C HIS A 99 -0.56 -4.02 -19.39
N GLN A 100 -0.69 -3.69 -20.67
CA GLN A 100 -0.20 -4.54 -21.79
C GLN A 100 1.28 -4.93 -21.65
N GLN A 101 2.11 -4.06 -21.08
CA GLN A 101 3.54 -4.32 -20.84
C GLN A 101 3.79 -5.30 -19.69
N ALA A 102 2.90 -5.37 -18.70
CA ALA A 102 2.97 -6.36 -17.63
C ALA A 102 2.48 -7.74 -18.11
N ALA A 103 1.52 -7.75 -19.03
CA ALA A 103 0.92 -8.97 -19.58
C ALA A 103 1.88 -9.82 -20.44
N THR A 104 3.01 -9.26 -20.88
CA THR A 104 3.99 -9.93 -21.74
C THR A 104 5.29 -10.32 -21.02
N ALA A 105 5.40 -10.02 -19.73
CA ALA A 105 6.57 -10.39 -18.94
C ALA A 105 6.69 -11.92 -18.83
N LYS A 106 7.89 -12.45 -19.11
CA LYS A 106 8.20 -13.89 -19.02
C LYS A 106 9.16 -14.15 -17.85
N GLY A 107 8.80 -15.12 -17.01
CA GLY A 107 9.59 -15.51 -15.83
C GLY A 107 9.50 -14.52 -14.66
N GLY A 108 10.00 -14.93 -13.49
CA GLY A 108 9.92 -14.15 -12.25
C GLY A 108 9.01 -14.78 -11.20
N PRO A 109 8.94 -14.20 -9.99
CA PRO A 109 8.01 -14.61 -8.95
C PRO A 109 6.56 -14.40 -9.39
N ASP A 110 5.61 -15.07 -8.74
CA ASP A 110 4.18 -14.91 -9.04
C ASP A 110 3.78 -13.43 -9.00
N HIS A 111 3.24 -12.94 -10.11
CA HIS A 111 2.78 -11.57 -10.29
C HIS A 111 1.30 -11.41 -9.95
N PHE A 112 0.64 -12.45 -9.44
CA PHE A 112 -0.79 -12.50 -9.17
C PHE A 112 -1.61 -12.18 -10.42
N LEU A 113 -1.11 -12.58 -11.59
CA LEU A 113 -1.78 -12.41 -12.87
C LEU A 113 -2.54 -13.68 -13.22
N GLY A 114 -3.81 -13.53 -13.59
CA GLY A 114 -4.60 -14.66 -14.06
C GLY A 114 -5.68 -14.26 -15.05
N ARG A 115 -6.22 -15.26 -15.76
CA ARG A 115 -7.18 -15.03 -16.85
C ARG A 115 -8.60 -14.94 -16.30
N SER A 116 -9.20 -13.76 -16.38
CA SER A 116 -10.62 -13.52 -16.10
C SER A 116 -11.36 -13.13 -17.39
N ARG A 117 -12.67 -12.84 -17.28
CA ARG A 117 -13.48 -12.29 -18.40
C ARG A 117 -12.86 -11.01 -19.00
N GLY A 118 -12.10 -10.26 -18.21
CA GLY A 118 -11.41 -9.04 -18.63
C GLY A 118 -10.02 -9.27 -19.25
N GLY A 119 -9.59 -10.51 -19.50
CA GLY A 119 -8.23 -10.82 -19.93
C GLY A 119 -7.31 -11.12 -18.74
N LEU A 120 -6.02 -10.78 -18.84
CA LEU A 120 -5.09 -10.93 -17.72
C LEU A 120 -5.36 -9.84 -16.67
N THR A 121 -5.76 -10.26 -15.47
CA THR A 121 -6.12 -9.37 -14.37
C THR A 121 -5.51 -9.85 -13.05
N THR A 122 -5.32 -8.92 -12.12
CA THR A 122 -5.00 -9.16 -10.71
C THR A 122 -6.20 -8.73 -9.89
N LYS A 123 -6.53 -9.49 -8.85
CA LYS A 123 -7.56 -9.09 -7.90
C LYS A 123 -6.92 -8.54 -6.64
N ILE A 124 -7.34 -7.34 -6.24
CA ILE A 124 -6.97 -6.69 -5.00
C ILE A 124 -8.11 -6.90 -4.02
N HIS A 125 -7.81 -7.47 -2.87
CA HIS A 125 -8.72 -7.67 -1.75
C HIS A 125 -8.34 -6.68 -0.66
N VAL A 126 -9.30 -5.97 -0.11
CA VAL A 126 -9.06 -4.94 0.90
C VAL A 126 -9.98 -5.19 2.08
N VAL A 127 -9.40 -5.25 3.27
CA VAL A 127 -10.14 -5.09 4.52
C VAL A 127 -10.01 -3.64 4.94
N VAL A 128 -11.12 -2.97 5.20
CA VAL A 128 -11.18 -1.58 5.66
C VAL A 128 -11.87 -1.48 7.02
N ASP A 129 -11.60 -0.42 7.75
CA ASP A 129 -12.40 -0.06 8.92
C ASP A 129 -13.77 0.52 8.50
N ALA A 130 -14.59 0.93 9.49
CA ALA A 130 -15.89 1.53 9.23
C ALA A 130 -15.84 2.95 8.62
N GLN A 131 -14.67 3.58 8.60
CA GLN A 131 -14.45 4.92 8.08
C GLN A 131 -13.80 4.91 6.68
N GLY A 132 -13.37 3.74 6.20
CA GLY A 132 -12.79 3.54 4.87
C GLY A 132 -11.26 3.37 4.80
N PRO A 133 -10.43 3.79 5.78
CA PRO A 133 -9.02 3.43 5.80
C PRO A 133 -8.77 1.91 5.69
N PRO A 134 -7.81 1.49 4.83
CA PRO A 134 -7.44 0.09 4.74
C PRO A 134 -6.77 -0.41 6.03
N ILE A 135 -6.97 -1.68 6.34
CA ILE A 135 -6.39 -2.42 7.47
C ILE A 135 -5.44 -3.49 6.93
N ARG A 136 -5.92 -4.30 5.97
CA ARG A 136 -5.18 -5.39 5.32
C ARG A 136 -5.42 -5.37 3.82
N LEU A 137 -4.41 -5.80 3.07
CA LEU A 137 -4.43 -5.89 1.60
C LEU A 137 -3.97 -7.28 1.19
N GLY A 138 -4.65 -7.86 0.21
CA GLY A 138 -4.31 -9.16 -0.39
C GLY A 138 -4.33 -9.07 -1.90
N LEU A 139 -3.41 -9.79 -2.55
CA LEU A 139 -3.39 -9.94 -4.00
C LEU A 139 -3.60 -11.40 -4.37
N THR A 140 -4.45 -11.64 -5.36
CA THR A 140 -4.62 -12.96 -5.98
C THR A 140 -4.70 -12.83 -7.49
N ALA A 141 -4.56 -13.96 -8.18
CA ALA A 141 -4.89 -14.03 -9.60
C ALA A 141 -6.35 -13.58 -9.85
N GLY A 142 -6.60 -12.96 -11.00
CA GLY A 142 -7.87 -12.31 -11.30
C GLY A 142 -9.12 -13.21 -11.24
N GLN A 143 -8.98 -14.48 -11.57
CA GLN A 143 -10.07 -15.47 -11.52
C GLN A 143 -10.29 -16.09 -10.13
N THR A 144 -9.42 -15.81 -9.17
CA THR A 144 -9.52 -16.37 -7.82
C THR A 144 -10.77 -15.85 -7.13
N HIS A 145 -11.54 -16.74 -6.50
CA HIS A 145 -12.68 -16.36 -5.67
C HIS A 145 -12.21 -15.86 -4.30
N ASP A 146 -12.98 -14.94 -3.72
CA ASP A 146 -12.52 -14.17 -2.56
C ASP A 146 -12.30 -15.04 -1.33
N GLY A 147 -13.14 -16.07 -1.15
CA GLY A 147 -12.99 -17.09 -0.11
C GLY A 147 -11.61 -17.78 -0.03
N GLN A 148 -10.78 -17.75 -1.08
CA GLN A 148 -9.41 -18.30 -1.00
C GLN A 148 -8.43 -17.48 -0.16
N ILE A 149 -8.73 -16.20 0.08
CA ILE A 149 -7.82 -15.30 0.81
C ILE A 149 -8.45 -14.75 2.10
N VAL A 150 -9.75 -14.96 2.31
CA VAL A 150 -10.50 -14.48 3.49
C VAL A 150 -9.82 -14.87 4.80
N ASP A 151 -9.47 -16.15 4.98
CA ASP A 151 -8.85 -16.61 6.24
C ASP A 151 -7.56 -15.86 6.55
N ARG A 152 -6.74 -15.58 5.53
CA ARG A 152 -5.50 -14.80 5.66
C ARG A 152 -5.77 -13.33 5.95
N LEU A 153 -6.83 -12.76 5.38
CA LEU A 153 -7.14 -11.34 5.57
C LEU A 153 -7.85 -11.05 6.87
N LEU A 154 -8.45 -12.06 7.50
CA LEU A 154 -9.25 -11.93 8.71
C LEU A 154 -8.61 -12.62 9.93
N ASP A 155 -7.37 -13.10 9.82
CA ASP A 155 -6.64 -13.77 10.92
C ASP A 155 -6.35 -12.85 12.12
N HIS A 156 -6.42 -11.53 11.92
CA HIS A 156 -6.19 -10.50 12.95
C HIS A 156 -7.46 -10.12 13.73
N LEU A 157 -8.63 -10.66 13.36
CA LEU A 157 -9.89 -10.25 13.98
C LEU A 157 -9.91 -10.60 15.48
N ARG A 158 -10.33 -9.63 16.28
CA ARG A 158 -10.51 -9.83 17.72
C ARG A 158 -11.92 -10.39 17.98
N PRO A 159 -12.12 -11.05 19.13
CA PRO A 159 -13.47 -11.43 19.56
C PRO A 159 -14.42 -10.23 19.51
N ARG A 160 -15.63 -10.45 19.01
CA ARG A 160 -16.70 -9.44 18.85
C ARG A 160 -16.47 -8.39 17.77
N THR A 161 -15.45 -8.53 16.91
CA THR A 161 -15.38 -7.72 15.67
C THR A 161 -16.51 -8.14 14.72
N ILE A 162 -17.27 -7.16 14.23
CA ILE A 162 -18.31 -7.35 13.23
C ILE A 162 -17.66 -7.25 11.85
N VAL A 163 -17.85 -8.26 11.00
CA VAL A 163 -17.39 -8.24 9.61
C VAL A 163 -18.59 -8.06 8.68
N LEU A 164 -18.51 -7.05 7.82
CA LEU A 164 -19.46 -6.85 6.73
C LEU A 164 -18.83 -7.34 5.43
N ALA A 165 -19.56 -8.21 4.74
CA ALA A 165 -19.16 -8.77 3.46
C ALA A 165 -20.41 -9.01 2.61
N ASP A 166 -20.23 -9.03 1.30
CA ASP A 166 -21.30 -9.43 0.40
C ASP A 166 -21.70 -10.88 0.64
N LYS A 167 -23.00 -11.14 0.50
CA LYS A 167 -23.54 -12.49 0.62
C LYS A 167 -23.13 -13.31 -0.60
N ALA A 168 -22.59 -14.50 -0.35
CA ALA A 168 -22.26 -15.50 -1.36
C ALA A 168 -23.50 -16.05 -2.08
#